data_AF-A0A8J7T1E9-F1
#
_entry.id   AF-A0A8J7T1E9-F1
#
_cell.length_a   1.000
_cell.length_b   1.000
_cell.length_c   1.000
_cell.angle_alpha   90.00
_cell.angle_beta   90.00
_cell.angle_gamma   90.00
#
_symmetry.space_group_name_H-M   'P 1'
#
loop_
_entity.id
_entity.type
_entity.pdbx_description
1 polymer ?
#
loop_
_entity_poly.entity_id
_entity_poly.type
_entity_poly.pdbx_seq_one_letter_code
_entity_poly.pdbx_strand_id
1 'polypeptide(L)'
;DARGLGFSDGAVTTPPGWAEAYRGLTEMGWNSPTADPEHGGMGLPMAVNACIQEMFNGANAAFQLCPLLTQGAIEALEAYASDDLKHTYLSRMVSGEWTGTMNLTEPQAGSDLAAIRSKAVPEGDHYRISGQKIFITYGEHDLTGNIIHLVLARLPDAPAGVKGISLFVVPKVLVGADGSLGARNDVRCVSIEHKLGIHASPTCTLAFGDDGGAIGHLVGEPNRGLEYMFAMMNNARLNIGLQGIGIAENATQHAVAYAMDRKQGTPPAGSSAATIIGHPDVRRMLGLMATRTEAARILAYRAAAALDIARRAPDPADRARAQRRVDLLIPVVKGWSTELSVQTASLGVQVHGGMGYVEETGAAQHLRDARITTIYEGTTGIQALDLVGRKILRDRGLAAGELVAEMRATAALLAGQGGAAADWPRLAAGVTGAADLVEALTAWLLAQNGAEPQAAAVCVLEAFGSALGAWSMGDAALAAVARMDAGRDTGFAAAKLRRVRFYFDHVLPMADALARVATAGAAATLELEPGDLAGAA
;
A
#
# COMPACT_ATOMS: atom_id res chain seq x y z
N ASP A 1 -0.78 20.15 -4.22
CA ASP A 1 0.52 20.13 -4.93
C ASP A 1 1.12 21.52 -5.08
N ALA A 2 0.56 22.40 -5.93
CA ALA A 2 1.13 23.74 -6.25
C ALA A 2 1.44 24.67 -5.06
N ARG A 3 0.68 24.60 -3.95
CA ARG A 3 0.90 25.43 -2.75
C ARG A 3 1.92 24.83 -1.77
N GLY A 4 2.18 23.52 -1.84
CA GLY A 4 3.05 22.82 -0.90
C GLY A 4 2.67 23.01 0.57
N LEU A 5 3.66 22.90 1.45
CA LEU A 5 3.55 23.13 2.88
C LEU A 5 4.33 24.38 3.27
N GLY A 6 3.87 25.09 4.30
CA GLY A 6 4.68 26.10 5.00
C GLY A 6 5.45 25.48 6.17
N PHE A 7 6.63 26.01 6.47
CA PHE A 7 7.41 25.64 7.65
C PHE A 7 8.06 26.88 8.27
N SER A 8 7.83 27.10 9.56
CA SER A 8 8.45 28.18 10.34
C SER A 8 8.57 27.76 11.80
N ASP A 9 9.76 27.87 12.38
CA ASP A 9 10.02 27.63 13.81
C ASP A 9 9.44 26.32 14.36
N GLY A 10 9.52 25.25 13.57
CA GLY A 10 9.02 23.93 13.94
C GLY A 10 7.50 23.75 13.80
N ALA A 11 6.77 24.76 13.33
CA ALA A 11 5.38 24.63 12.93
C ALA A 11 5.25 24.35 11.43
N VAL A 12 4.34 23.45 11.08
CA VAL A 12 3.97 23.14 9.69
C VAL A 12 2.58 23.71 9.40
N THR A 13 2.47 24.49 8.34
CA THR A 13 1.19 25.03 7.86
C THR A 13 0.72 24.25 6.64
N THR A 14 -0.49 23.70 6.71
CA THR A 14 -1.08 22.95 5.59
C THR A 14 -1.66 23.89 4.52
N PRO A 15 -1.91 23.40 3.28
CA PRO A 15 -2.50 24.23 2.25
C PRO A 15 -3.88 24.82 2.64
N PRO A 16 -4.31 25.93 2.04
CA PRO A 16 -5.68 26.43 2.23
C PRO A 16 -6.74 25.36 1.91
N GLY A 17 -7.76 25.22 2.76
CA GLY A 17 -8.82 24.21 2.60
C GLY A 17 -8.52 22.85 3.24
N TRP A 18 -7.28 22.59 3.68
CA TRP A 18 -6.88 21.27 4.18
C TRP A 18 -7.51 20.94 5.54
N ALA A 19 -7.56 21.93 6.45
CA ALA A 19 -8.20 21.78 7.75
C ALA A 19 -9.73 21.62 7.62
N GLU A 20 -10.37 22.34 6.70
CA GLU A 20 -11.79 22.17 6.37
C GLU A 20 -12.09 20.76 5.88
N ALA A 21 -11.28 20.24 4.95
CA ALA A 21 -11.42 18.89 4.43
C ALA A 21 -11.22 17.83 5.52
N TYR A 22 -10.24 18.02 6.41
CA TYR A 22 -10.01 17.12 7.54
C TYR A 22 -11.20 17.11 8.50
N ARG A 23 -11.71 18.28 8.90
CA ARG A 23 -12.93 18.37 9.74
C ARG A 23 -14.13 17.68 9.08
N GLY A 24 -14.37 17.92 7.79
CA GLY A 24 -15.46 17.25 7.08
C GLY A 24 -15.31 15.73 7.07
N LEU A 25 -14.09 15.22 6.88
CA LEU A 25 -13.80 13.78 6.93
C LEU A 25 -14.08 13.19 8.33
N THR A 26 -13.65 13.86 9.40
CA THR A 26 -13.83 13.39 10.77
C THR A 26 -15.28 13.50 11.24
N GLU A 27 -16.00 14.56 10.90
CA GLU A 27 -17.44 14.75 11.20
C GLU A 27 -18.32 13.66 10.54
N MET A 28 -17.91 13.15 9.37
CA MET A 28 -18.58 12.02 8.72
C MET A 28 -18.16 10.65 9.29
N GLY A 29 -17.21 10.59 10.22
CA GLY A 29 -16.71 9.36 10.85
C GLY A 29 -15.75 8.54 9.98
N TRP A 30 -15.21 9.11 8.90
CA TRP A 30 -14.35 8.39 7.95
C TRP A 30 -12.88 8.28 8.38
N ASN A 31 -12.52 8.85 9.53
CA ASN A 31 -11.14 8.81 10.03
C ASN A 31 -10.71 7.39 10.41
N SER A 32 -11.60 6.62 11.05
CA SER A 32 -11.31 5.28 11.58
C SER A 32 -12.49 4.32 11.43
N PRO A 33 -12.91 4.00 10.20
CA PRO A 33 -14.13 3.21 9.94
C PRO A 33 -14.08 1.79 10.50
N THR A 34 -12.89 1.22 10.69
CA THR A 34 -12.69 -0.16 11.18
C THR A 34 -12.49 -0.25 12.69
N ALA A 35 -12.28 0.88 13.37
CA ALA A 35 -12.00 0.91 14.80
C ALA A 35 -13.18 0.36 15.62
N ASP A 36 -12.88 -0.08 16.83
CA ASP A 36 -13.86 -0.70 17.72
C ASP A 36 -14.98 0.29 18.08
N PRO A 37 -16.28 -0.10 17.98
CA PRO A 37 -17.39 0.69 18.48
C PRO A 37 -17.26 1.12 19.95
N GLU A 38 -16.58 0.36 20.81
CA GLU A 38 -16.30 0.75 22.20
C GLU A 38 -15.49 2.05 22.31
N HIS A 39 -14.70 2.38 21.28
CA HIS A 39 -13.93 3.62 21.18
C HIS A 39 -14.55 4.64 20.23
N GLY A 40 -15.81 4.42 19.79
CA GLY A 40 -16.53 5.32 18.89
C GLY A 40 -16.33 5.06 17.39
N GLY A 41 -15.74 3.91 17.03
CA GLY A 41 -15.60 3.48 15.64
C GLY A 41 -16.87 2.90 15.05
N MET A 42 -16.86 2.58 13.76
CA MET A 42 -18.01 1.96 13.07
C MET A 42 -17.93 0.41 13.05
N GLY A 43 -16.78 -0.18 13.39
CA GLY A 43 -16.56 -1.63 13.34
C GLY A 43 -16.66 -2.25 11.94
N LEU A 44 -16.53 -1.45 10.87
CA LEU A 44 -16.71 -1.92 9.51
C LEU A 44 -15.66 -2.99 9.14
N PRO A 45 -16.00 -3.94 8.25
CA PRO A 45 -15.04 -4.90 7.73
C PRO A 45 -13.89 -4.22 6.97
N MET A 46 -12.70 -4.81 7.02
CA MET A 46 -11.53 -4.38 6.25
C MET A 46 -11.82 -4.35 4.75
N ALA A 47 -12.64 -5.28 4.24
CA ALA A 47 -13.07 -5.27 2.84
C ALA A 47 -13.81 -3.98 2.44
N VAL A 48 -14.62 -3.42 3.35
CA VAL A 48 -15.33 -2.15 3.11
C VAL A 48 -14.36 -0.98 3.24
N ASN A 49 -13.47 -1.01 4.25
CA ASN A 49 -12.44 0.01 4.40
C ASN A 49 -11.55 0.07 3.16
N ALA A 50 -11.17 -1.06 2.56
CA ALA A 50 -10.35 -1.09 1.36
C ALA A 50 -10.95 -0.28 0.20
N CYS A 51 -12.27 -0.37 0.00
CA CYS A 51 -12.98 0.44 -0.99
C CYS A 51 -12.92 1.94 -0.67
N ILE A 52 -13.12 2.31 0.60
CA ILE A 52 -13.08 3.70 1.07
C ILE A 52 -11.67 4.29 0.90
N GLN A 53 -10.65 3.55 1.35
CA GLN A 53 -9.25 3.93 1.24
C GLN A 53 -8.83 4.15 -0.20
N GLU A 54 -9.25 3.28 -1.12
CA GLU A 54 -8.95 3.45 -2.53
C GLU A 54 -9.55 4.75 -3.09
N MET A 55 -10.83 5.02 -2.79
CA MET A 55 -11.50 6.25 -3.25
C MET A 55 -10.80 7.51 -2.73
N PHE A 56 -10.44 7.55 -1.44
CA PHE A 56 -9.74 8.69 -0.87
C PHE A 56 -8.32 8.86 -1.39
N ASN A 57 -7.59 7.77 -1.59
CA ASN A 57 -6.26 7.85 -2.20
C ASN A 57 -6.33 8.31 -3.67
N GLY A 58 -7.37 7.88 -4.41
CA GLY A 58 -7.62 8.39 -5.76
C GLY A 58 -7.95 9.87 -5.77
N ALA A 59 -8.75 10.35 -4.81
CA ALA A 59 -9.08 11.77 -4.69
C ALA A 59 -7.86 12.62 -4.28
N ASN A 60 -7.11 12.20 -3.26
CA ASN A 60 -5.96 12.94 -2.74
C ASN A 60 -5.04 12.06 -1.86
N ALA A 61 -4.05 11.42 -2.48
CA ALA A 61 -3.09 10.56 -1.79
C ALA A 61 -2.28 11.27 -0.69
N ALA A 62 -1.94 12.55 -0.86
CA ALA A 62 -1.19 13.31 0.14
C ALA A 62 -2.02 13.55 1.41
N PHE A 63 -3.30 13.83 1.26
CA PHE A 63 -4.24 14.03 2.37
C PHE A 63 -4.54 12.73 3.11
N GLN A 64 -4.78 11.65 2.36
CA GLN A 64 -5.21 10.36 2.93
C GLN A 64 -4.16 9.69 3.82
N LEU A 65 -2.89 10.09 3.71
CA LEU A 65 -1.82 9.59 4.57
C LEU A 65 -2.06 9.91 6.06
N CYS A 66 -2.76 10.99 6.41
CA CYS A 66 -3.04 11.33 7.81
C CYS A 66 -4.04 10.36 8.47
N PRO A 67 -5.26 10.15 7.90
CA PRO A 67 -6.16 9.11 8.40
C PRO A 67 -5.52 7.72 8.37
N LEU A 68 -4.76 7.38 7.32
CA LEU A 68 -4.09 6.07 7.20
C LEU A 68 -3.14 5.80 8.37
N LEU A 69 -2.28 6.77 8.72
CA LEU A 69 -1.34 6.62 9.83
C LEU A 69 -2.03 6.64 11.19
N THR A 70 -3.09 7.43 11.31
CA THR A 70 -3.91 7.46 12.53
C THR A 70 -4.59 6.11 12.77
N GLN A 71 -5.13 5.47 11.73
CA GLN A 71 -5.69 4.11 11.80
C GLN A 71 -4.63 3.08 12.21
N GLY A 72 -3.44 3.12 11.61
CA GLY A 72 -2.34 2.22 11.99
C GLY A 72 -1.92 2.38 13.45
N ALA A 73 -1.87 3.62 13.94
CA ALA A 73 -1.57 3.90 15.34
C ALA A 73 -2.67 3.41 16.29
N ILE A 74 -3.94 3.57 15.92
CA ILE A 74 -5.10 3.04 16.67
C ILE A 74 -5.01 1.51 16.78
N GLU A 75 -4.81 0.81 15.67
CA GLU A 75 -4.73 -0.67 15.67
C GLU A 75 -3.63 -1.19 16.61
N ALA A 76 -2.49 -0.50 16.66
CA ALA A 76 -1.39 -0.87 17.55
C ALA A 76 -1.71 -0.65 19.02
N LEU A 77 -2.37 0.46 19.34
CA LEU A 77 -2.78 0.76 20.71
C LEU A 77 -3.91 -0.16 21.19
N GLU A 78 -4.90 -0.43 20.34
CA GLU A 78 -5.96 -1.40 20.61
C GLU A 78 -5.37 -2.79 20.93
N ALA A 79 -4.37 -3.23 20.15
CA ALA A 79 -3.80 -4.56 20.29
C ALA A 79 -2.85 -4.70 21.50
N TYR A 80 -2.05 -3.67 21.82
CA TYR A 80 -0.89 -3.85 22.72
C TYR A 80 -0.77 -2.83 23.85
N ALA A 81 -1.49 -1.72 23.83
CA ALA A 81 -1.39 -0.73 24.90
C ALA A 81 -2.08 -1.22 26.18
N SER A 82 -1.69 -0.63 27.33
CA SER A 82 -2.42 -0.83 28.59
C SER A 82 -3.80 -0.17 28.52
N ASP A 83 -4.72 -0.59 29.39
CA ASP A 83 -6.06 -0.02 29.46
C ASP A 83 -6.04 1.49 29.74
N ASP A 84 -5.10 1.98 30.55
CA ASP A 84 -4.91 3.41 30.82
C ASP A 84 -4.55 4.19 29.55
N LEU A 85 -3.63 3.67 28.74
CA LEU A 85 -3.26 4.29 27.46
C LEU A 85 -4.42 4.22 26.46
N LYS A 86 -5.14 3.09 26.41
CA LYS A 86 -6.33 2.96 25.57
C LYS A 86 -7.38 4.01 25.93
N HIS A 87 -7.70 4.14 27.22
CA HIS A 87 -8.67 5.11 27.72
C HIS A 87 -8.25 6.56 27.43
N THR A 88 -6.96 6.86 27.56
CA THR A 88 -6.42 8.21 27.36
C THR A 88 -6.46 8.64 25.89
N TYR A 89 -6.11 7.74 24.95
CA TYR A 89 -5.83 8.13 23.57
C TYR A 89 -6.86 7.66 22.54
N LEU A 90 -7.43 6.45 22.67
CA LEU A 90 -8.14 5.82 21.55
C LEU A 90 -9.36 6.61 21.10
N SER A 91 -10.27 7.00 22.00
CA SER A 91 -11.52 7.66 21.60
C SER A 91 -11.28 8.98 20.84
N ARG A 92 -10.24 9.73 21.21
CA ARG A 92 -9.86 11.00 20.54
C ARG A 92 -9.15 10.76 19.21
N MET A 93 -8.38 9.68 19.09
CA MET A 93 -7.77 9.28 17.83
C MET A 93 -8.80 8.71 16.85
N VAL A 94 -9.75 7.91 17.34
CA VAL A 94 -10.83 7.31 16.55
C VAL A 94 -11.73 8.40 15.96
N SER A 95 -12.15 9.38 16.78
CA SER A 95 -12.93 10.53 16.32
C SER A 95 -12.17 11.46 15.37
N GLY A 96 -10.83 11.37 15.35
CA GLY A 96 -9.96 12.23 14.57
C GLY A 96 -9.72 13.60 15.21
N GLU A 97 -10.10 13.78 16.48
CA GLU A 97 -9.72 14.97 17.24
C GLU A 97 -8.20 15.07 17.41
N TRP A 98 -7.54 13.92 17.59
CA TRP A 98 -6.08 13.79 17.55
C TRP A 98 -5.68 12.85 16.41
N THR A 99 -4.51 13.11 15.82
CA THR A 99 -3.94 12.25 14.78
C THR A 99 -2.86 11.34 15.36
N GLY A 100 -2.49 10.30 14.61
CA GLY A 100 -1.39 9.40 14.94
C GLY A 100 -0.32 9.39 13.86
N THR A 101 0.92 9.14 14.27
CA THR A 101 2.04 8.91 13.34
C THR A 101 3.05 7.91 13.91
N MET A 102 3.87 7.33 13.03
CA MET A 102 4.86 6.31 13.37
C MET A 102 6.28 6.83 13.18
N ASN A 103 7.15 6.56 14.15
CA ASN A 103 8.49 7.14 14.23
C ASN A 103 9.54 6.03 14.39
N LEU A 104 9.93 5.46 13.24
CA LEU A 104 10.84 4.31 13.16
C LEU A 104 12.23 4.77 12.73
N THR A 105 12.28 5.41 11.55
CA THR A 105 13.50 5.68 10.77
C THR A 105 14.39 6.74 11.40
N GLU A 106 15.70 6.51 11.32
CA GLU A 106 16.76 7.46 11.70
C GLU A 106 17.70 7.67 10.51
N PRO A 107 18.55 8.73 10.49
CA PRO A 107 19.47 9.00 9.37
C PRO A 107 20.33 7.81 8.96
N GLN A 108 20.74 6.99 9.92
CA GLN A 108 21.55 5.79 9.71
C GLN A 108 20.73 4.48 9.67
N ALA A 109 19.41 4.53 9.87
CA ALA A 109 18.56 3.35 10.06
C ALA A 109 17.22 3.50 9.32
N GLY A 110 17.18 3.00 8.07
CA GLY A 110 15.96 2.85 7.26
C GLY A 110 15.48 1.40 7.24
N SER A 111 15.87 0.64 6.21
CA SER A 111 15.54 -0.79 6.13
C SER A 111 16.16 -1.61 7.27
N ASP A 112 17.33 -1.19 7.79
CA ASP A 112 17.94 -1.79 8.97
C ASP A 112 17.54 -1.07 10.26
N LEU A 113 16.34 -1.38 10.76
CA LEU A 113 15.86 -0.85 12.04
C LEU A 113 16.66 -1.38 13.24
N ALA A 114 17.53 -2.38 13.08
CA ALA A 114 18.40 -2.82 14.15
C ALA A 114 19.38 -1.70 14.58
N ALA A 115 19.68 -0.76 13.68
CA ALA A 115 20.65 0.32 13.88
C ALA A 115 20.08 1.61 14.54
N ILE A 116 18.82 1.61 14.99
CA ILE A 116 18.24 2.76 15.70
C ILE A 116 19.00 3.06 17.00
N ARG A 117 19.12 4.35 17.32
CA ARG A 117 19.88 4.91 18.45
C ARG A 117 19.04 5.75 19.40
N SER A 118 17.79 6.09 19.06
CA SER A 118 16.87 6.73 20.00
C SER A 118 16.78 5.95 21.31
N LYS A 119 16.78 6.66 22.43
CA LYS A 119 16.82 6.10 23.79
C LYS A 119 15.55 6.43 24.55
N ALA A 120 15.19 5.56 25.47
CA ALA A 120 14.11 5.74 26.43
C ALA A 120 14.65 5.45 27.83
N VAL A 121 14.87 6.49 28.63
CA VAL A 121 15.37 6.34 30.02
C VAL A 121 14.18 6.35 30.98
N PRO A 122 14.01 5.32 31.84
CA PRO A 122 12.91 5.30 32.80
C PRO A 122 12.97 6.48 33.79
N GLU A 123 11.83 7.12 34.05
CA GLU A 123 11.66 8.16 35.07
C GLU A 123 10.29 7.99 35.74
N GLY A 124 10.23 7.25 36.85
CA GLY A 124 8.98 6.99 37.55
C GLY A 124 8.01 6.14 36.72
N ASP A 125 6.85 6.71 36.38
CA ASP A 125 5.76 6.08 35.62
C ASP A 125 5.86 6.28 34.10
N HIS A 126 6.87 7.02 33.64
CA HIS A 126 7.09 7.32 32.23
C HIS A 126 8.57 7.17 31.86
N TYR A 127 8.88 7.52 30.61
CA TYR A 127 10.23 7.48 30.05
C TYR A 127 10.59 8.83 29.45
N ARG A 128 11.87 9.19 29.55
CA ARG A 128 12.50 10.30 28.84
C ARG A 128 13.04 9.77 27.52
N ILE A 129 12.36 10.14 26.44
CA ILE A 129 12.73 9.78 25.07
C ILE A 129 13.69 10.83 24.51
N SER A 130 14.79 10.38 23.92
CA SER A 130 15.75 11.25 23.23
C SER A 130 16.22 10.67 21.90
N GLY A 131 16.52 11.53 20.94
CA GLY A 131 17.08 11.19 19.63
C GLY A 131 16.37 11.88 18.48
N GLN A 132 16.70 11.48 17.26
CA GLN A 132 16.16 12.09 16.04
C GLN A 132 15.50 11.02 15.17
N LYS A 133 14.34 11.37 14.62
CA LYS A 133 13.61 10.55 13.65
C LYS A 133 13.45 11.33 12.35
N ILE A 134 13.56 10.65 11.21
CA ILE A 134 13.43 11.27 9.89
C ILE A 134 12.35 10.59 9.05
N PHE A 135 11.89 11.29 8.03
CA PHE A 135 10.85 10.81 7.13
C PHE A 135 9.52 10.49 7.84
N ILE A 136 9.19 11.27 8.87
CA ILE A 136 7.97 11.07 9.65
C ILE A 136 6.80 11.75 8.95
N THR A 137 6.01 10.94 8.26
CA THR A 137 4.81 11.38 7.58
C THR A 137 3.78 11.87 8.59
N TYR A 138 3.25 13.08 8.39
CA TYR A 138 2.37 13.77 9.34
C TYR A 138 2.97 13.90 10.75
N GLY A 139 4.31 14.02 10.84
CA GLY A 139 5.00 14.27 12.11
C GLY A 139 4.71 15.63 12.73
N GLU A 140 4.25 16.61 11.97
CA GLU A 140 3.77 17.89 12.47
C GLU A 140 2.80 18.51 11.46
N HIS A 141 1.76 19.18 11.95
CA HIS A 141 0.72 19.86 11.17
C HIS A 141 -0.19 20.71 12.07
N ASP A 142 -1.02 21.54 11.44
CA ASP A 142 -1.98 22.46 12.07
C ASP A 142 -3.44 21.95 12.09
N LEU A 143 -3.69 20.70 11.69
CA LEU A 143 -5.05 20.13 11.62
C LEU A 143 -5.71 19.84 12.98
N THR A 144 -4.94 19.49 14.01
CA THR A 144 -5.46 19.02 15.30
C THR A 144 -4.70 19.64 16.48
N GLY A 145 -5.34 19.60 17.66
CA GLY A 145 -4.72 20.08 18.90
C GLY A 145 -3.58 19.20 19.42
N ASN A 146 -3.55 17.92 19.04
CA ASN A 146 -2.51 16.97 19.45
C ASN A 146 -2.17 15.97 18.33
N ILE A 147 -0.95 15.43 18.39
CA ILE A 147 -0.44 14.37 17.52
C ILE A 147 0.18 13.31 18.42
N ILE A 148 -0.25 12.06 18.27
CA ILE A 148 0.22 10.93 19.07
C ILE A 148 1.32 10.21 18.29
N HIS A 149 2.57 10.40 18.72
CA HIS A 149 3.72 9.77 18.09
C HIS A 149 3.95 8.38 18.68
N LEU A 150 3.91 7.35 17.83
CA LEU A 150 4.38 6.01 18.17
C LEU A 150 5.87 5.91 17.84
N VAL A 151 6.72 5.89 18.87
CA VAL A 151 8.18 6.03 18.74
C VAL A 151 8.92 4.75 19.09
N LEU A 152 9.79 4.29 18.19
CA LEU A 152 10.73 3.20 18.49
C LEU A 152 11.99 3.76 19.17
N ALA A 153 12.30 3.24 20.35
CA ALA A 153 13.49 3.59 21.11
C ALA A 153 14.03 2.41 21.91
N ARG A 154 15.28 2.52 22.37
CA ARG A 154 15.98 1.50 23.16
C ARG A 154 16.01 1.88 24.64
N LEU A 155 15.72 0.92 25.50
CA LEU A 155 15.96 1.02 26.94
C LEU A 155 17.48 0.96 27.23
N PRO A 156 17.96 1.46 28.38
CA PRO A 156 19.39 1.48 28.71
C PRO A 156 20.03 0.08 28.69
N ASP A 157 19.30 -0.92 29.19
CA ASP A 157 19.75 -2.31 29.29
C ASP A 157 19.22 -3.20 28.15
N ALA A 158 18.76 -2.58 27.05
CA ALA A 158 18.17 -3.33 25.94
C ALA A 158 19.21 -4.18 25.19
N PRO A 159 18.87 -5.41 24.78
CA PRO A 159 19.72 -6.23 23.92
C PRO A 159 20.07 -5.52 22.60
N ALA A 160 21.22 -5.88 22.01
CA ALA A 160 21.58 -5.39 20.69
C ALA A 160 20.61 -5.87 19.60
N GLY A 161 20.52 -5.09 18.51
CA GLY A 161 19.70 -5.43 17.35
C GLY A 161 18.19 -5.32 17.59
N VAL A 162 17.39 -5.90 16.71
CA VAL A 162 15.92 -5.72 16.70
C VAL A 162 15.22 -6.18 17.99
N LYS A 163 15.84 -7.09 18.75
CA LYS A 163 15.32 -7.63 20.01
C LYS A 163 15.41 -6.68 21.19
N GLY A 164 16.01 -5.49 21.04
CA GLY A 164 16.08 -4.48 22.10
C GLY A 164 15.29 -3.22 21.80
N ILE A 165 14.30 -3.30 20.92
CA ILE A 165 13.52 -2.16 20.47
C ILE A 165 12.18 -2.18 21.19
N SER A 166 11.83 -1.08 21.85
CA SER A 166 10.54 -0.87 22.52
C SER A 166 9.73 0.20 21.80
N LEU A 167 8.41 0.20 22.03
CA LEU A 167 7.46 1.14 21.43
C LEU A 167 6.91 2.06 22.51
N PHE A 168 6.83 3.36 22.22
CA PHE A 168 6.33 4.37 23.16
C PHE A 168 5.27 5.26 22.52
N VAL A 169 4.25 5.62 23.28
CA VAL A 169 3.38 6.77 22.99
C VAL A 169 4.07 8.03 23.48
N VAL A 170 4.32 8.98 22.58
CA VAL A 170 4.88 10.31 22.87
C VAL A 170 3.92 11.35 22.30
N PRO A 171 3.04 11.97 23.10
CA PRO A 171 2.12 12.96 22.56
C PRO A 171 2.84 14.30 22.31
N LYS A 172 2.45 15.04 21.27
CA LYS A 172 2.95 16.41 20.98
C LYS A 172 2.65 17.36 22.15
N VAL A 173 1.47 17.23 22.74
CA VAL A 173 1.02 17.98 23.92
C VAL A 173 0.63 16.97 24.99
N LEU A 174 1.14 17.15 26.22
CA LEU A 174 0.87 16.23 27.33
C LEU A 174 -0.63 16.20 27.65
N VAL A 175 -1.13 15.03 28.01
CA VAL A 175 -2.55 14.81 28.31
C VAL A 175 -2.74 14.68 29.82
N GLY A 176 -3.60 15.51 30.40
CA GLY A 176 -3.99 15.44 31.80
C GLY A 176 -4.91 14.24 32.08
N ALA A 177 -5.07 13.88 33.36
CA ALA A 177 -5.94 12.77 33.77
C ALA A 177 -7.42 12.97 33.40
N ASP A 178 -7.86 14.21 33.19
CA ASP A 178 -9.21 14.57 32.73
C ASP A 178 -9.34 14.62 31.19
N GLY A 179 -8.26 14.28 30.47
CA GLY A 179 -8.18 14.35 29.02
C GLY A 179 -7.89 15.75 28.45
N SER A 180 -7.66 16.76 29.31
CA SER A 180 -7.27 18.10 28.86
C SER A 180 -5.83 18.14 28.33
N LEU A 181 -5.56 19.06 27.40
CA LEU A 181 -4.22 19.27 26.86
C LEU A 181 -3.42 20.22 27.77
N GLY A 182 -2.26 19.75 28.23
CA GLY A 182 -1.35 20.47 29.12
C GLY A 182 -0.19 21.16 28.39
N ALA A 183 1.01 21.07 28.98
CA ALA A 183 2.21 21.65 28.40
C ALA A 183 2.64 20.93 27.11
N ARG A 184 3.31 21.66 26.22
CA ARG A 184 3.94 21.07 25.02
C ARG A 184 5.03 20.10 25.47
N ASN A 185 5.04 18.91 24.88
CA ASN A 185 6.07 17.90 25.14
C ASN A 185 7.35 18.24 24.37
N ASP A 186 8.48 17.66 24.79
CA ASP A 186 9.80 17.89 24.19
C ASP A 186 10.00 17.05 22.91
N VAL A 187 9.08 17.26 21.96
CA VAL A 187 9.13 16.76 20.59
C VAL A 187 8.95 17.96 19.64
N ARG A 188 9.91 18.13 18.73
CA ARG A 188 9.97 19.28 17.83
C ARG A 188 10.21 18.85 16.40
N CYS A 189 9.44 19.41 15.47
CA CYS A 189 9.76 19.33 14.06
C CYS A 189 10.94 20.26 13.75
N VAL A 190 12.04 19.68 13.27
CA VAL A 190 13.29 20.40 12.95
C VAL A 190 13.26 20.90 11.52
N SER A 191 12.71 20.11 10.60
CA SER A 191 12.59 20.44 9.18
C SER A 191 11.51 19.58 8.52
N ILE A 192 11.10 19.99 7.31
CA ILE A 192 10.30 19.18 6.40
C ILE A 192 11.08 18.91 5.11
N GLU A 193 10.87 17.73 4.51
CA GLU A 193 11.56 17.32 3.29
C GLU A 193 10.98 17.97 2.03
N HIS A 194 11.87 18.36 1.11
CA HIS A 194 11.53 18.75 -0.26
C HIS A 194 11.42 17.48 -1.11
N LYS A 195 10.20 17.11 -1.49
CA LYS A 195 9.90 15.82 -2.12
C LYS A 195 9.58 15.96 -3.61
N LEU A 196 9.66 14.84 -4.32
CA LEU A 196 9.21 14.72 -5.72
C LEU A 196 7.70 14.91 -5.88
N GLY A 197 6.91 14.39 -4.94
CA GLY A 197 5.45 14.41 -4.96
C GLY A 197 4.90 14.44 -3.54
N ILE A 198 3.59 14.24 -3.42
CA ILE A 198 2.81 14.34 -2.17
C ILE A 198 3.17 15.60 -1.38
N HIS A 199 3.31 16.73 -2.08
CA HIS A 199 3.86 17.97 -1.51
C HIS A 199 3.07 18.51 -0.31
N ALA A 200 1.79 18.14 -0.19
CA ALA A 200 0.91 18.55 0.91
C ALA A 200 0.89 17.55 2.08
N SER A 201 1.63 16.45 2.00
CA SER A 201 1.86 15.52 3.11
C SER A 201 3.16 15.91 3.81
N PRO A 202 3.13 16.38 5.07
CA PRO A 202 4.35 16.74 5.77
C PRO A 202 5.20 15.52 6.04
N THR A 203 6.48 15.62 5.73
CA THR A 203 7.48 14.57 5.95
C THR A 203 8.55 15.20 6.79
N CYS A 204 8.52 14.91 8.09
CA CYS A 204 9.23 15.69 9.09
C CYS A 204 10.51 14.98 9.52
N THR A 205 11.53 15.79 9.81
CA THR A 205 12.58 15.40 10.76
C THR A 205 12.16 15.88 12.14
N LEU A 206 12.08 14.96 13.10
CA LEU A 206 11.68 15.23 14.48
C LEU A 206 12.87 15.03 15.42
N ALA A 207 13.08 15.99 16.31
CA ALA A 207 13.96 15.85 17.47
C ALA A 207 13.13 15.58 18.71
N PHE A 208 13.62 14.67 19.54
CA PHE A 208 13.06 14.33 20.84
C PHE A 208 14.13 14.60 21.89
N GLY A 209 13.75 15.29 22.96
CA GLY A 209 14.59 15.38 24.14
C GLY A 209 15.65 16.48 24.14
N ASP A 210 15.51 17.52 23.30
CA ASP A 210 16.47 18.64 23.24
C ASP A 210 16.43 19.48 24.53
N ASP A 211 15.28 19.49 25.22
CA ASP A 211 15.01 20.24 26.45
C ASP A 211 14.86 19.32 27.69
N GLY A 212 15.56 18.19 27.71
CA GLY A 212 15.65 17.29 28.87
C GLY A 212 14.90 15.97 28.76
N GLY A 213 14.20 15.72 27.64
CA GLY A 213 13.62 14.41 27.31
C GLY A 213 12.11 14.47 27.10
N ALA A 214 11.65 14.02 25.93
CA ALA A 214 10.23 13.89 25.63
C ALA A 214 9.60 12.85 26.55
N ILE A 215 8.48 13.18 27.19
CA ILE A 215 7.74 12.23 28.02
C ILE A 215 7.06 11.23 27.11
N GLY A 216 7.35 9.94 27.32
CA GLY A 216 6.74 8.84 26.61
C GLY A 216 6.31 7.70 27.54
N HIS A 217 5.29 6.95 27.13
CA HIS A 217 4.76 5.82 27.87
C HIS A 217 4.93 4.53 27.07
N LEU A 218 5.42 3.47 27.70
CA LEU A 218 5.67 2.18 27.06
C LEU A 218 4.37 1.55 26.57
N VAL A 219 4.36 1.08 25.32
CA VAL A 219 3.27 0.29 24.74
C VAL A 219 3.63 -1.19 24.85
N GLY A 220 2.79 -1.94 25.58
CA GLY A 220 2.98 -3.37 25.82
C GLY A 220 4.24 -3.67 26.65
N GLU A 221 4.94 -4.74 26.29
CA GLU A 221 6.13 -5.18 27.01
C GLU A 221 7.43 -4.53 26.50
N PRO A 222 8.43 -4.34 27.39
CA PRO A 222 9.78 -3.94 26.99
C PRO A 222 10.34 -4.85 25.89
N ASN A 223 11.07 -4.27 24.95
CA ASN A 223 11.83 -4.96 23.89
C ASN A 223 10.98 -5.74 22.86
N ARG A 224 9.66 -5.53 22.85
CA ARG A 224 8.72 -6.10 21.86
C ARG A 224 8.18 -5.06 20.87
N GLY A 225 8.72 -3.84 20.87
CA GLY A 225 8.17 -2.71 20.12
C GLY A 225 8.17 -2.90 18.60
N LEU A 226 9.21 -3.52 18.04
CA LEU A 226 9.24 -3.79 16.60
C LEU A 226 8.18 -4.83 16.18
N GLU A 227 7.89 -5.81 17.03
CA GLU A 227 6.84 -6.78 16.78
C GLU A 227 5.46 -6.12 16.79
N TYR A 228 5.20 -5.25 17.77
CA TYR A 228 3.95 -4.48 17.84
C TYR A 228 3.78 -3.56 16.62
N MET A 229 4.88 -2.96 16.16
CA MET A 229 4.90 -2.18 14.91
C MET A 229 4.64 -3.05 13.68
N PHE A 230 5.12 -4.30 13.63
CA PHE A 230 4.84 -5.18 12.50
C PHE A 230 3.35 -5.56 12.35
N ALA A 231 2.61 -5.64 13.45
CA ALA A 231 1.18 -5.90 13.41
C ALA A 231 0.43 -4.82 12.61
N MET A 232 0.78 -3.54 12.79
CA MET A 232 0.22 -2.43 12.01
C MET A 232 0.81 -2.36 10.58
N MET A 233 2.09 -2.72 10.39
CA MET A 233 2.72 -2.67 9.06
C MET A 233 2.02 -3.54 8.02
N ASN A 234 1.43 -4.67 8.40
CA ASN A 234 0.68 -5.50 7.45
C ASN A 234 -0.52 -4.75 6.86
N ASN A 235 -1.29 -4.06 7.69
CA ASN A 235 -2.40 -3.23 7.22
C ASN A 235 -1.89 -1.99 6.47
N ALA A 236 -0.82 -1.36 6.95
CA ALA A 236 -0.19 -0.24 6.24
C ALA A 236 0.23 -0.64 4.82
N ARG A 237 0.86 -1.80 4.62
CA ARG A 237 1.27 -2.32 3.30
C ARG A 237 0.08 -2.57 2.38
N LEU A 238 -1.02 -3.12 2.90
CA LEU A 238 -2.27 -3.25 2.14
C LEU A 238 -2.79 -1.87 1.70
N ASN A 239 -2.84 -0.90 2.62
CA ASN A 239 -3.32 0.46 2.35
C ASN A 239 -2.40 1.23 1.38
N ILE A 240 -1.09 1.01 1.41
CA ILE A 240 -0.16 1.55 0.41
C ILE A 240 -0.40 0.90 -0.97
N GLY A 241 -0.71 -0.39 -1.03
CA GLY A 241 -1.16 -1.03 -2.27
C GLY A 241 -2.43 -0.38 -2.82
N LEU A 242 -3.43 -0.14 -1.95
CA LEU A 242 -4.67 0.56 -2.29
C LEU A 242 -4.43 2.02 -2.72
N GLN A 243 -3.43 2.67 -2.14
CA GLN A 243 -3.04 4.01 -2.57
C GLN A 243 -2.46 4.00 -3.99
N GLY A 244 -1.59 3.05 -4.31
CA GLY A 244 -1.11 2.84 -5.68
C GLY A 244 -2.28 2.63 -6.65
N ILE A 245 -3.26 1.81 -6.28
CA ILE A 245 -4.47 1.55 -7.07
C ILE A 245 -5.32 2.82 -7.24
N GLY A 246 -5.54 3.59 -6.17
CA GLY A 246 -6.31 4.84 -6.21
C GLY A 246 -5.67 5.87 -7.13
N ILE A 247 -4.35 6.08 -7.04
CA ILE A 247 -3.61 6.98 -7.94
C ILE A 247 -3.73 6.50 -9.40
N ALA A 248 -3.56 5.19 -9.63
CA ALA A 248 -3.67 4.60 -10.96
C ALA A 248 -5.08 4.76 -11.57
N GLU A 249 -6.12 4.61 -10.75
CA GLU A 249 -7.51 4.82 -11.16
C GLU A 249 -7.75 6.27 -11.57
N ASN A 250 -7.34 7.24 -10.75
CA ASN A 250 -7.54 8.66 -11.08
C ASN A 250 -6.75 9.03 -12.34
N ALA A 251 -5.48 8.61 -12.45
CA ALA A 251 -4.69 8.82 -13.66
C ALA A 251 -5.36 8.21 -14.91
N THR A 252 -6.01 7.06 -14.77
CA THR A 252 -6.78 6.41 -15.85
C THR A 252 -8.00 7.24 -16.24
N GLN A 253 -8.83 7.65 -15.27
CA GLN A 253 -10.01 8.46 -15.55
C GLN A 253 -9.63 9.80 -16.21
N HIS A 254 -8.58 10.45 -15.72
CA HIS A 254 -8.05 11.70 -16.25
C HIS A 254 -7.58 11.53 -17.71
N ALA A 255 -6.80 10.48 -17.99
CA ALA A 255 -6.33 10.17 -19.34
C ALA A 255 -7.46 9.79 -20.31
N VAL A 256 -8.47 9.04 -19.84
CA VAL A 256 -9.65 8.71 -20.64
C VAL A 256 -10.42 9.97 -21.00
N ALA A 257 -10.67 10.86 -20.04
CA ALA A 257 -11.39 12.11 -20.28
C ALA A 257 -10.66 12.97 -21.32
N TYR A 258 -9.35 13.17 -21.16
CA TYR A 258 -8.55 13.91 -22.14
C TYR A 258 -8.57 13.25 -23.52
N ALA A 259 -8.46 11.93 -23.59
CA ALA A 259 -8.46 11.20 -24.86
C ALA A 259 -9.80 11.26 -25.60
N MET A 260 -10.90 11.34 -24.85
CA MET A 260 -12.25 11.50 -25.40
C MET A 260 -12.45 12.86 -26.04
N ASP A 261 -11.82 13.92 -25.53
CA ASP A 261 -12.01 15.30 -26.00
C ASP A 261 -10.97 15.76 -27.03
N ARG A 262 -9.72 15.31 -26.89
CA ARG A 262 -8.61 15.80 -27.71
C ARG A 262 -8.74 15.34 -29.16
N LYS A 263 -8.87 16.29 -30.10
CA LYS A 263 -8.84 16.04 -31.55
C LYS A 263 -7.41 16.17 -32.07
N GLN A 264 -6.86 15.09 -32.63
CA GLN A 264 -5.58 15.13 -33.34
C GLN A 264 -5.45 13.94 -34.30
N GLY A 265 -4.99 14.23 -35.53
CA GLY A 265 -4.84 13.23 -36.59
C GLY A 265 -6.18 12.64 -37.07
N THR A 266 -6.10 11.74 -38.04
CA THR A 266 -7.28 10.98 -38.55
C THR A 266 -7.18 9.54 -38.03
N PRO A 267 -8.13 9.10 -37.19
CA PRO A 267 -8.18 7.70 -36.75
C PRO A 267 -8.30 6.74 -37.94
N PRO A 268 -7.85 5.47 -37.79
CA PRO A 268 -7.99 4.48 -38.86
C PRO A 268 -9.44 4.34 -39.36
N ALA A 269 -9.59 3.98 -40.63
CA ALA A 269 -10.91 3.74 -41.22
C ALA A 269 -11.71 2.71 -40.39
N GLY A 270 -12.96 3.04 -40.08
CA GLY A 270 -13.82 2.23 -39.19
C GLY A 270 -13.68 2.54 -37.70
N SER A 271 -12.85 3.53 -37.30
CA SER A 271 -12.83 4.00 -35.92
C SER A 271 -14.14 4.67 -35.53
N SER A 272 -14.61 4.37 -34.32
CA SER A 272 -15.88 4.87 -33.77
C SER A 272 -15.77 6.27 -33.15
N ALA A 273 -14.56 6.84 -33.08
CA ALA A 273 -14.31 8.13 -32.42
C ALA A 273 -13.39 8.99 -33.29
N ALA A 274 -13.71 10.28 -33.39
CA ALA A 274 -12.91 11.28 -34.14
C ALA A 274 -11.80 11.94 -33.29
N THR A 275 -11.73 11.61 -32.01
CA THR A 275 -10.71 12.09 -31.06
C THR A 275 -9.59 11.08 -30.89
N ILE A 276 -8.56 11.39 -30.10
CA ILE A 276 -7.38 10.52 -30.00
C ILE A 276 -7.70 9.14 -29.42
N ILE A 277 -8.80 8.98 -28.68
CA ILE A 277 -9.30 7.66 -28.25
C ILE A 277 -9.65 6.74 -29.42
N GLY A 278 -9.80 7.28 -30.63
CA GLY A 278 -9.98 6.51 -31.86
C GLY A 278 -8.72 5.82 -32.37
N HIS A 279 -7.53 6.20 -31.88
CA HIS A 279 -6.25 5.64 -32.31
C HIS A 279 -5.93 4.33 -31.58
N PRO A 280 -5.47 3.28 -32.28
CA PRO A 280 -5.20 1.97 -31.67
C PRO A 280 -4.20 2.03 -30.50
N ASP A 281 -3.12 2.81 -30.62
CA ASP A 281 -2.13 2.89 -29.55
C ASP A 281 -2.66 3.60 -28.30
N VAL A 282 -3.47 4.65 -28.46
CA VAL A 282 -4.14 5.30 -27.31
C VAL A 282 -5.09 4.31 -26.63
N ARG A 283 -5.87 3.53 -27.40
CA ARG A 283 -6.72 2.47 -26.83
C ARG A 283 -5.91 1.40 -26.12
N ARG A 284 -4.75 1.01 -26.65
CA ARG A 284 -3.83 0.06 -26.00
C ARG A 284 -3.33 0.62 -24.67
N MET A 285 -2.86 1.87 -24.64
CA MET A 285 -2.40 2.51 -23.40
C MET A 285 -3.52 2.59 -22.36
N LEU A 286 -4.70 3.10 -22.73
CA LEU A 286 -5.85 3.18 -21.83
C LEU A 286 -6.33 1.79 -21.37
N GLY A 287 -6.26 0.77 -22.24
CA GLY A 287 -6.55 -0.61 -21.89
C GLY A 287 -5.57 -1.16 -20.85
N LEU A 288 -4.26 -0.90 -21.00
CA LEU A 288 -3.26 -1.30 -20.02
C LEU A 288 -3.50 -0.63 -18.67
N MET A 289 -3.75 0.68 -18.67
CA MET A 289 -4.07 1.45 -17.46
C MET A 289 -5.31 0.87 -16.75
N ALA A 290 -6.43 0.71 -17.45
CA ALA A 290 -7.69 0.26 -16.85
C ALA A 290 -7.61 -1.19 -16.34
N THR A 291 -7.13 -2.12 -17.16
CA THR A 291 -7.18 -3.55 -16.82
C THR A 291 -6.20 -3.96 -15.72
N ARG A 292 -5.02 -3.32 -15.64
CA ARG A 292 -4.07 -3.58 -14.55
C ARG A 292 -4.60 -3.06 -13.22
N THR A 293 -5.11 -1.83 -13.21
CA THR A 293 -5.75 -1.22 -12.03
C THR A 293 -6.93 -2.06 -11.54
N GLU A 294 -7.80 -2.54 -12.45
CA GLU A 294 -8.93 -3.40 -12.08
C GLU A 294 -8.50 -4.76 -11.50
N ALA A 295 -7.50 -5.42 -12.11
CA ALA A 295 -7.00 -6.69 -11.62
C ALA A 295 -6.37 -6.57 -10.22
N ALA A 296 -5.60 -5.51 -10.00
CA ALA A 296 -5.00 -5.18 -8.71
C ALA A 296 -6.03 -4.83 -7.64
N ARG A 297 -7.07 -4.06 -8.01
CA ARG A 297 -8.22 -3.75 -7.13
C ARG A 297 -8.89 -5.01 -6.60
N ILE A 298 -9.22 -5.96 -7.48
CA ILE A 298 -9.85 -7.22 -7.09
C ILE A 298 -8.94 -8.02 -6.15
N LEU A 299 -7.63 -8.06 -6.43
CA LEU A 299 -6.65 -8.75 -5.60
C LEU A 299 -6.52 -8.11 -4.21
N ALA A 300 -6.45 -6.78 -4.14
CA ALA A 300 -6.37 -6.04 -2.88
C ALA A 300 -7.64 -6.23 -2.04
N TYR A 301 -8.83 -6.17 -2.65
CA TYR A 301 -10.09 -6.40 -1.94
C TYR A 301 -10.22 -7.84 -1.45
N ARG A 302 -9.68 -8.81 -2.20
CA ARG A 302 -9.58 -10.21 -1.75
C ARG A 302 -8.69 -10.34 -0.52
N ALA A 303 -7.53 -9.66 -0.50
CA ALA A 303 -6.65 -9.64 0.66
C ALA A 303 -7.34 -8.99 1.87
N ALA A 304 -8.07 -7.90 1.66
CA ALA A 304 -8.84 -7.22 2.71
C ALA A 304 -9.95 -8.11 3.29
N ALA A 305 -10.71 -8.81 2.44
CA ALA A 305 -11.72 -9.78 2.90
C ALA A 305 -11.08 -10.96 3.65
N ALA A 306 -9.89 -11.41 3.24
CA ALA A 306 -9.16 -12.46 3.94
C ALA A 306 -8.71 -12.01 5.34
N LEU A 307 -8.39 -10.72 5.55
CA LEU A 307 -8.11 -10.17 6.88
C LEU A 307 -9.34 -10.28 7.80
N ASP A 308 -10.53 -9.97 7.29
CA ASP A 308 -11.76 -10.11 8.07
C ASP A 308 -11.99 -11.56 8.50
N ILE A 309 -11.79 -12.52 7.59
CA ILE A 309 -11.91 -13.95 7.88
C ILE A 309 -10.84 -14.40 8.90
N ALA A 310 -9.59 -13.98 8.71
CA ALA A 310 -8.48 -14.32 9.61
C ALA A 310 -8.74 -13.85 11.05
N ARG A 311 -9.38 -12.69 11.21
CA ARG A 311 -9.71 -12.11 12.52
C ARG A 311 -10.99 -12.71 13.13
N ARG A 312 -12.03 -12.93 12.32
CA ARG A 312 -13.41 -13.11 12.82
C ARG A 312 -14.05 -14.48 12.53
N ALA A 313 -13.43 -15.33 11.72
CA ALA A 313 -14.05 -16.63 11.41
C ALA A 313 -14.20 -17.50 12.67
N PRO A 314 -15.34 -18.20 12.84
CA PRO A 314 -15.60 -18.99 14.04
C PRO A 314 -14.66 -20.20 14.16
N ASP A 315 -14.28 -20.80 13.04
CA ASP A 315 -13.36 -21.93 13.00
C ASP A 315 -11.88 -21.46 13.02
N PRO A 316 -11.06 -21.88 14.00
CA PRO A 316 -9.63 -21.63 14.01
C PRO A 316 -8.88 -22.08 12.75
N ALA A 317 -9.31 -23.17 12.09
CA ALA A 317 -8.70 -23.66 10.87
C ALA A 317 -8.91 -22.70 9.69
N ASP A 318 -10.11 -22.13 9.59
CA ASP A 318 -10.44 -21.10 8.59
C ASP A 318 -9.65 -19.82 8.85
N ARG A 319 -9.51 -19.41 10.13
CA ARG A 319 -8.67 -18.27 10.49
C ARG A 319 -7.21 -18.48 10.09
N ALA A 320 -6.65 -19.66 10.37
CA ALA A 320 -5.27 -19.97 10.02
C ALA A 320 -5.03 -20.00 8.50
N ARG A 321 -5.97 -20.57 7.73
CA ARG A 321 -5.92 -20.57 6.26
C ARG A 321 -6.03 -19.17 5.68
N ALA A 322 -6.95 -18.36 6.19
CA ALA A 322 -7.10 -16.97 5.78
C ALA A 322 -5.86 -16.13 6.13
N GLN A 323 -5.26 -16.35 7.29
CA GLN A 323 -4.03 -15.67 7.69
C GLN A 323 -2.86 -16.00 6.76
N ARG A 324 -2.67 -17.28 6.38
CA ARG A 324 -1.67 -17.66 5.36
C ARG A 324 -1.90 -16.96 4.03
N ARG A 325 -3.17 -16.87 3.59
CA ARG A 325 -3.53 -16.13 2.37
C ARG A 325 -3.15 -14.64 2.48
N VAL A 326 -3.52 -13.99 3.57
CA VAL A 326 -3.17 -12.58 3.84
C VAL A 326 -1.67 -12.39 3.77
N ASP A 327 -0.92 -13.26 4.47
CA ASP A 327 0.53 -13.21 4.54
C ASP A 327 1.19 -13.33 3.16
N LEU A 328 0.67 -14.16 2.27
CA LEU A 328 1.14 -14.30 0.89
C LEU A 328 0.75 -13.11 0.01
N LEU A 329 -0.50 -12.62 0.13
CA LEU A 329 -1.04 -11.60 -0.77
C LEU A 329 -0.56 -10.19 -0.46
N ILE A 330 -0.35 -9.82 0.81
CA ILE A 330 0.08 -8.46 1.19
C ILE A 330 1.33 -7.98 0.43
N PRO A 331 2.45 -8.72 0.38
CA PRO A 331 3.64 -8.26 -0.35
C PRO A 331 3.39 -8.13 -1.85
N VAL A 332 2.53 -8.98 -2.45
CA VAL A 332 2.16 -8.86 -3.86
C VAL A 332 1.29 -7.62 -4.07
N VAL A 333 0.27 -7.40 -3.24
CA VAL A 333 -0.59 -6.21 -3.32
C VAL A 333 0.23 -4.94 -3.14
N LYS A 334 1.13 -4.88 -2.16
CA LYS A 334 2.03 -3.74 -1.97
C LYS A 334 2.97 -3.57 -3.16
N GLY A 335 3.75 -4.59 -3.50
CA GLY A 335 4.80 -4.48 -4.52
C GLY A 335 4.23 -4.25 -5.91
N TRP A 336 3.37 -5.14 -6.39
CA TRP A 336 2.87 -5.11 -7.76
C TRP A 336 1.94 -3.92 -8.01
N SER A 337 1.04 -3.62 -7.06
CA SER A 337 0.08 -2.53 -7.25
C SER A 337 0.71 -1.14 -7.22
N THR A 338 1.87 -1.00 -6.56
CA THR A 338 2.60 0.28 -6.52
C THR A 338 3.49 0.45 -7.75
N GLU A 339 4.16 -0.60 -8.21
CA GLU A 339 4.93 -0.54 -9.47
C GLU A 339 4.02 -0.31 -10.68
N LEU A 340 2.87 -0.98 -10.76
CA LEU A 340 1.90 -0.71 -11.82
C LEU A 340 1.33 0.72 -11.73
N SER A 341 1.25 1.31 -10.54
CA SER A 341 0.77 2.69 -10.38
C SER A 341 1.68 3.69 -11.08
N VAL A 342 3.00 3.51 -10.90
CA VAL A 342 4.02 4.32 -11.59
C VAL A 342 3.90 4.15 -13.11
N GLN A 343 3.78 2.90 -13.59
CA GLN A 343 3.61 2.63 -15.02
C GLN A 343 2.33 3.24 -15.59
N THR A 344 1.20 3.10 -14.87
CA THR A 344 -0.09 3.65 -15.26
C THR A 344 -0.06 5.17 -15.30
N ALA A 345 0.49 5.83 -14.27
CA ALA A 345 0.62 7.28 -14.26
C ALA A 345 1.53 7.79 -15.39
N SER A 346 2.62 7.07 -15.69
CA SER A 346 3.50 7.37 -16.83
C SER A 346 2.76 7.25 -18.19
N LEU A 347 1.95 6.19 -18.38
CA LEU A 347 1.06 6.10 -19.54
C LEU A 347 0.03 7.23 -19.57
N GLY A 348 -0.47 7.67 -18.41
CA GLY A 348 -1.34 8.83 -18.29
C GLY A 348 -0.69 10.09 -18.86
N VAL A 349 0.56 10.38 -18.49
CA VAL A 349 1.37 11.46 -19.08
C VAL A 349 1.49 11.28 -20.60
N GLN A 350 1.82 10.06 -21.05
CA GLN A 350 1.98 9.76 -22.48
C GLN A 350 0.69 10.00 -23.29
N VAL A 351 -0.48 9.65 -22.76
CA VAL A 351 -1.79 9.88 -23.42
C VAL A 351 -2.05 11.38 -23.61
N HIS A 352 -1.60 12.22 -22.68
CA HIS A 352 -1.73 13.67 -22.80
C HIS A 352 -0.75 14.29 -23.81
N GLY A 353 0.28 13.54 -24.24
CA GLY A 353 1.34 14.04 -25.11
C GLY A 353 2.14 15.15 -24.42
N GLY A 354 2.52 16.21 -25.14
CA GLY A 354 3.26 17.34 -24.56
C GLY A 354 2.53 18.01 -23.40
N MET A 355 1.19 18.01 -23.40
CA MET A 355 0.39 18.54 -22.28
C MET A 355 0.55 17.71 -21.00
N GLY A 356 0.90 16.42 -21.10
CA GLY A 356 1.15 15.58 -19.94
C GLY A 356 2.37 15.98 -19.13
N TYR A 357 3.28 16.75 -19.74
CA TYR A 357 4.48 17.28 -19.10
C TYR A 357 4.27 18.70 -18.52
N VAL A 358 3.07 19.25 -18.67
CA VAL A 358 2.68 20.58 -18.18
C VAL A 358 1.89 20.40 -16.89
N GLU A 359 2.40 20.94 -15.78
CA GLU A 359 1.87 20.71 -14.42
C GLU A 359 0.41 21.17 -14.26
N GLU A 360 -0.01 22.21 -14.98
CA GLU A 360 -1.38 22.74 -14.96
C GLU A 360 -2.43 21.74 -15.45
N THR A 361 -2.04 20.68 -16.15
CA THR A 361 -2.96 19.59 -16.54
C THR A 361 -3.26 18.64 -15.39
N GLY A 362 -2.37 18.54 -14.40
CA GLY A 362 -2.47 17.56 -13.31
C GLY A 362 -1.98 16.15 -13.65
N ALA A 363 -1.73 15.81 -14.92
CA ALA A 363 -1.28 14.47 -15.33
C ALA A 363 0.09 14.11 -14.71
N ALA A 364 1.03 15.06 -14.69
CA ALA A 364 2.37 14.88 -14.12
C ALA A 364 2.33 14.62 -12.60
N GLN A 365 1.37 15.20 -11.88
CA GLN A 365 1.24 15.02 -10.44
C GLN A 365 1.01 13.56 -10.07
N HIS A 366 0.17 12.82 -10.82
CA HIS A 366 -0.06 11.40 -10.54
C HIS A 366 1.23 10.58 -10.61
N LEU A 367 2.13 10.89 -11.54
CA LEU A 367 3.41 10.17 -11.66
C LEU A 367 4.33 10.50 -10.48
N ARG A 368 4.40 11.77 -10.08
CA ARG A 368 5.19 12.22 -8.92
C ARG A 368 4.67 11.59 -7.62
N ASP A 369 3.35 11.60 -7.42
CA ASP A 369 2.69 11.05 -6.23
C ASP A 369 2.75 9.52 -6.20
N ALA A 370 2.67 8.83 -7.34
CA ALA A 370 2.80 7.37 -7.40
C ALA A 370 4.19 6.89 -6.98
N ARG A 371 5.25 7.67 -7.25
CA ARG A 371 6.62 7.17 -7.12
C ARG A 371 7.01 6.79 -5.70
N ILE A 372 6.50 7.50 -4.70
CA ILE A 372 6.84 7.20 -3.30
C ILE A 372 6.26 5.85 -2.82
N THR A 373 5.18 5.38 -3.47
CA THR A 373 4.47 4.16 -3.05
C THR A 373 5.32 2.89 -3.20
N THR A 374 6.28 2.87 -4.12
CA THR A 374 7.22 1.75 -4.30
C THR A 374 8.38 1.77 -3.30
N ILE A 375 8.49 2.82 -2.48
CA ILE A 375 9.66 3.11 -1.64
C ILE A 375 9.31 2.93 -0.15
N TYR A 376 8.34 3.67 0.37
CA TYR A 376 7.99 3.59 1.79
C TYR A 376 7.25 2.30 2.14
N GLU A 377 7.08 2.05 3.45
CA GLU A 377 6.49 0.81 3.99
C GLU A 377 7.16 -0.47 3.44
N GLY A 378 8.46 -0.36 3.13
CA GLY A 378 9.31 -1.39 2.54
C GLY A 378 9.32 -1.31 1.01
N THR A 379 10.51 -1.12 0.44
CA THR A 379 10.70 -1.02 -1.02
C THR A 379 10.21 -2.27 -1.74
N THR A 380 10.00 -2.19 -3.06
CA THR A 380 9.63 -3.34 -3.90
C THR A 380 10.57 -4.54 -3.68
N GLY A 381 11.88 -4.30 -3.57
CA GLY A 381 12.86 -5.34 -3.24
C GLY A 381 12.62 -5.98 -1.87
N ILE A 382 12.28 -5.19 -0.85
CA ILE A 382 11.94 -5.73 0.49
C ILE A 382 10.65 -6.53 0.47
N GLN A 383 9.61 -6.10 -0.27
CA GLN A 383 8.39 -6.89 -0.43
C GLN A 383 8.63 -8.20 -1.18
N ALA A 384 9.48 -8.15 -2.21
CA ALA A 384 9.86 -9.32 -2.99
C ALA A 384 10.64 -10.33 -2.14
N LEU A 385 11.59 -9.86 -1.33
CA LEU A 385 12.33 -10.71 -0.39
C LEU A 385 11.42 -11.26 0.71
N ASP A 386 10.43 -10.48 1.17
CA ASP A 386 9.40 -10.97 2.09
C ASP A 386 8.60 -12.12 1.46
N LEU A 387 8.06 -11.91 0.26
CA LEU A 387 7.29 -12.90 -0.49
C LEU A 387 8.09 -14.19 -0.66
N VAL A 388 9.28 -14.11 -1.26
CA VAL A 388 10.10 -15.29 -1.54
C VAL A 388 10.61 -15.94 -0.25
N GLY A 389 11.28 -15.18 0.60
CA GLY A 389 11.97 -15.72 1.77
C GLY A 389 11.01 -16.17 2.87
N ARG A 390 10.07 -15.31 3.26
CA ARG A 390 9.21 -15.53 4.43
C ARG A 390 7.86 -16.14 4.07
N LYS A 391 7.26 -15.79 2.94
CA LYS A 391 5.90 -16.24 2.60
C LYS A 391 5.87 -17.52 1.75
N ILE A 392 6.92 -17.79 0.99
CA ILE A 392 7.05 -19.01 0.18
C ILE A 392 8.01 -20.01 0.83
N LEU A 393 9.30 -19.66 0.97
CA LEU A 393 10.32 -20.62 1.41
C LEU A 393 10.11 -21.10 2.86
N ARG A 394 9.89 -20.17 3.81
CA ARG A 394 9.66 -20.52 5.22
C ARG A 394 8.36 -21.32 5.42
N ASP A 395 7.33 -21.03 4.64
CA ASP A 395 6.04 -21.75 4.66
C ASP A 395 6.05 -23.03 3.79
N ARG A 396 7.19 -23.34 3.15
CA ARG A 396 7.36 -24.48 2.25
C ARG A 396 6.33 -24.54 1.11
N GLY A 397 5.90 -23.37 0.64
CA GLY A 397 4.95 -23.22 -0.46
C GLY A 397 3.50 -23.57 -0.15
N LEU A 398 3.13 -23.80 1.12
CA LEU A 398 1.77 -24.21 1.49
C LEU A 398 0.72 -23.18 1.05
N ALA A 399 0.88 -21.91 1.42
CA ALA A 399 -0.06 -20.85 1.04
C ALA A 399 -0.18 -20.67 -0.49
N ALA A 400 0.92 -20.83 -1.22
CA ALA A 400 0.94 -20.74 -2.68
C ALA A 400 0.18 -21.92 -3.31
N GLY A 401 0.35 -23.13 -2.79
CA GLY A 401 -0.40 -24.31 -3.23
C GLY A 401 -1.91 -24.20 -2.98
N GLU A 402 -2.31 -23.67 -1.81
CA GLU A 402 -3.72 -23.38 -1.50
C GLU A 402 -4.31 -22.40 -2.52
N LEU A 403 -3.57 -21.35 -2.86
CA LEU A 403 -4.00 -20.36 -3.84
C LEU A 403 -4.10 -20.96 -5.26
N VAL A 404 -3.13 -21.78 -5.67
CA VAL A 404 -3.14 -22.48 -6.98
C VAL A 404 -4.40 -23.33 -7.11
N ALA A 405 -4.81 -24.03 -6.05
CA ALA A 405 -6.05 -24.82 -6.06
C ALA A 405 -7.29 -23.95 -6.33
N GLU A 406 -7.34 -22.74 -5.77
CA GLU A 406 -8.44 -21.80 -6.01
C GLU A 406 -8.42 -21.23 -7.43
N MET A 407 -7.24 -20.90 -7.97
CA MET A 407 -7.10 -20.48 -9.37
C MET A 407 -7.62 -21.56 -10.31
N ARG A 408 -7.26 -22.83 -10.06
CA ARG A 408 -7.74 -23.97 -10.84
C ARG A 408 -9.26 -24.15 -10.69
N ALA A 409 -9.84 -23.88 -9.52
CA ALA A 409 -11.29 -23.88 -9.33
C ALA A 409 -11.98 -22.80 -10.18
N THR A 410 -11.45 -21.56 -10.20
CA THR A 410 -11.95 -20.50 -11.09
C THR A 410 -11.82 -20.91 -12.56
N ALA A 411 -10.69 -21.52 -12.97
CA ALA A 411 -10.50 -22.00 -14.32
C ALA A 411 -11.53 -23.08 -14.72
N ALA A 412 -11.86 -24.01 -13.82
CA ALA A 412 -12.90 -25.01 -14.03
C ALA A 412 -14.29 -24.38 -14.20
N LEU A 413 -14.61 -23.36 -13.38
CA LEU A 413 -15.87 -22.61 -13.51
C LEU A 413 -15.96 -21.86 -14.86
N LEU A 414 -14.85 -21.29 -15.33
CA LEU A 414 -14.77 -20.66 -16.65
C LEU A 414 -14.95 -21.68 -17.77
N ALA A 415 -14.33 -22.86 -17.66
CA ALA A 415 -14.48 -23.93 -18.65
C ALA A 415 -15.92 -24.47 -18.75
N GLY A 416 -16.67 -24.40 -17.64
CA GLY A 416 -18.08 -24.76 -17.59
C GLY A 416 -19.03 -23.70 -18.17
N GLN A 417 -18.54 -22.50 -18.51
CA GLN A 417 -19.37 -21.47 -19.13
C GLN A 417 -19.62 -21.77 -20.61
N GLY A 418 -20.79 -21.34 -21.10
CA GLY A 418 -21.20 -21.47 -22.50
C GLY A 418 -21.62 -20.15 -23.13
N GLY A 419 -22.05 -20.21 -24.39
CA GLY A 419 -22.54 -19.04 -25.13
C GLY A 419 -21.44 -18.18 -25.76
N ALA A 420 -21.86 -17.17 -26.53
CA ALA A 420 -20.97 -16.34 -27.37
C ALA A 420 -20.48 -15.06 -26.67
N ALA A 421 -20.73 -14.91 -25.36
CA ALA A 421 -20.39 -13.69 -24.62
C ALA A 421 -18.87 -13.50 -24.47
N ALA A 422 -18.11 -14.59 -24.38
CA ALA A 422 -16.65 -14.60 -24.29
C ALA A 422 -16.07 -15.89 -24.89
N ASP A 423 -14.75 -15.90 -25.10
CA ASP A 423 -14.00 -17.11 -25.45
C ASP A 423 -13.64 -17.87 -24.18
N TRP A 424 -14.61 -18.61 -23.64
CA TRP A 424 -14.49 -19.32 -22.35
C TRP A 424 -13.35 -20.34 -22.29
N PRO A 425 -13.11 -21.17 -23.33
CA PRO A 425 -11.98 -22.09 -23.33
C PRO A 425 -10.64 -21.35 -23.22
N ARG A 426 -10.47 -20.22 -23.91
CA ARG A 426 -9.27 -19.40 -23.81
C ARG A 426 -9.09 -18.78 -22.42
N LEU A 427 -10.15 -18.25 -21.83
CA LEU A 427 -10.09 -17.69 -20.48
C LEU A 427 -9.73 -18.76 -19.44
N ALA A 428 -10.37 -19.93 -19.52
CA ALA A 428 -10.05 -21.06 -18.65
C ALA A 428 -8.59 -21.50 -18.81
N ALA A 429 -8.11 -21.66 -20.04
CA ALA A 429 -6.72 -22.01 -20.32
C ALA A 429 -5.73 -20.95 -19.79
N GLY A 430 -6.06 -19.67 -19.91
CA GLY A 430 -5.21 -18.60 -19.38
C GLY A 430 -5.13 -18.59 -17.85
N VAL A 431 -6.25 -18.83 -17.15
CA VAL A 431 -6.22 -18.95 -15.67
C VAL A 431 -5.48 -20.22 -15.23
N THR A 432 -5.65 -21.33 -15.95
CA THR A 432 -4.87 -22.56 -15.71
C THR A 432 -3.37 -22.30 -15.89
N GLY A 433 -2.96 -21.65 -16.99
CA GLY A 433 -1.56 -21.33 -17.24
C GLY A 433 -0.98 -20.37 -16.18
N ALA A 434 -1.77 -19.41 -15.71
CA ALA A 434 -1.38 -18.57 -14.58
C ALA A 434 -1.17 -19.37 -13.29
N ALA A 435 -2.02 -20.38 -13.01
CA ALA A 435 -1.88 -21.26 -11.86
C ALA A 435 -0.63 -22.15 -11.98
N ASP A 436 -0.39 -22.72 -13.17
CA ASP A 436 0.79 -23.53 -13.48
C ASP A 436 2.07 -22.71 -13.30
N LEU A 437 2.08 -21.43 -13.69
CA LEU A 437 3.22 -20.54 -13.51
C LEU A 437 3.53 -20.28 -12.04
N VAL A 438 2.51 -20.00 -11.21
CA VAL A 438 2.68 -19.80 -9.76
C VAL A 438 3.21 -21.06 -9.10
N GLU A 439 2.66 -22.22 -9.46
CA GLU A 439 3.12 -23.52 -8.97
C GLU A 439 4.58 -23.80 -9.38
N ALA A 440 4.92 -23.59 -10.65
CA ALA A 440 6.26 -23.83 -11.17
C ALA A 440 7.33 -22.91 -10.54
N LEU A 441 7.04 -21.61 -10.39
CA LEU A 441 7.95 -20.69 -9.71
C LEU A 441 8.10 -21.03 -8.23
N THR A 442 7.01 -21.42 -7.56
CA THR A 442 7.06 -21.89 -6.16
C THR A 442 7.95 -23.12 -6.03
N ALA A 443 7.76 -24.12 -6.90
CA ALA A 443 8.58 -25.34 -6.91
C ALA A 443 10.06 -25.03 -7.22
N TRP A 444 10.33 -24.15 -8.19
CA TRP A 444 11.68 -23.72 -8.52
C TRP A 444 12.37 -23.07 -7.31
N LEU A 445 11.69 -22.14 -6.63
CA LEU A 445 12.21 -21.47 -5.43
C LEU A 445 12.55 -22.47 -4.32
N LEU A 446 11.67 -23.44 -4.05
CA LEU A 446 11.89 -24.46 -3.02
C LEU A 446 13.08 -25.39 -3.34
N ALA A 447 13.45 -25.52 -4.62
CA ALA A 447 14.62 -26.26 -5.06
C ALA A 447 15.92 -25.43 -5.03
N GLN A 448 15.84 -24.10 -4.88
CA GLN A 448 16.98 -23.20 -4.86
C GLN A 448 17.56 -23.01 -3.46
N ASN A 449 18.83 -22.60 -3.41
CA ASN A 449 19.55 -22.24 -2.18
C ASN A 449 20.43 -21.00 -2.41
N GLY A 450 20.97 -20.44 -1.32
CA GLY A 450 21.93 -19.34 -1.41
C GLY A 450 21.31 -18.04 -1.95
N ALA A 451 21.99 -17.42 -2.91
CA ALA A 451 21.59 -16.12 -3.47
C ALA A 451 20.48 -16.22 -4.55
N GLU A 452 20.22 -17.41 -5.08
CA GLU A 452 19.27 -17.64 -6.18
C GLU A 452 17.86 -17.08 -5.90
N PRO A 453 17.20 -17.39 -4.77
CA PRO A 453 15.88 -16.85 -4.49
C PRO A 453 15.86 -15.32 -4.33
N GLN A 454 16.97 -14.74 -3.85
CA GLN A 454 17.07 -13.31 -3.60
C GLN A 454 17.24 -12.53 -4.91
N ALA A 455 18.06 -13.03 -5.84
CA ALA A 455 18.25 -12.43 -7.15
C ALA A 455 16.96 -12.48 -8.00
N ALA A 456 16.17 -13.56 -7.88
CA ALA A 456 14.92 -13.72 -8.61
C ALA A 456 13.74 -12.92 -8.03
N ALA A 457 13.86 -12.39 -6.80
CA ALA A 457 12.72 -12.01 -5.98
C ALA A 457 11.76 -11.01 -6.65
N VAL A 458 12.28 -9.93 -7.24
CA VAL A 458 11.43 -8.89 -7.86
C VAL A 458 10.71 -9.45 -9.10
N CYS A 459 11.40 -10.23 -9.93
CA CYS A 459 10.79 -10.87 -11.09
C CYS A 459 9.70 -11.86 -10.69
N VAL A 460 9.91 -12.62 -9.60
CA VAL A 460 8.88 -13.50 -9.02
C VAL A 460 7.67 -12.68 -8.56
N LEU A 461 7.89 -11.58 -7.84
CA LEU A 461 6.79 -10.74 -7.34
C LEU A 461 5.94 -10.17 -8.49
N GLU A 462 6.57 -9.65 -9.54
CA GLU A 462 5.88 -9.10 -10.71
C GLU A 462 5.17 -10.20 -11.53
N ALA A 463 5.77 -11.38 -11.66
CA ALA A 463 5.17 -12.54 -12.32
C ALA A 463 3.94 -13.04 -11.54
N PHE A 464 4.05 -13.15 -10.21
CA PHE A 464 2.94 -13.48 -9.32
C PHE A 464 1.83 -12.45 -9.47
N GLY A 465 2.13 -11.14 -9.37
CA GLY A 465 1.13 -10.09 -9.54
C GLY A 465 0.35 -10.21 -10.85
N SER A 466 1.07 -10.41 -11.96
CA SER A 466 0.46 -10.56 -13.29
C SER A 466 -0.41 -11.84 -13.41
N ALA A 467 0.05 -12.97 -12.87
CA ALA A 467 -0.69 -14.24 -12.86
C ALA A 467 -1.93 -14.20 -11.95
N LEU A 468 -1.78 -13.65 -10.74
CA LEU A 468 -2.89 -13.44 -9.81
C LEU A 468 -3.90 -12.43 -10.35
N GLY A 469 -3.46 -11.45 -11.12
CA GLY A 469 -4.34 -10.55 -11.85
C GLY A 469 -5.17 -11.27 -12.93
N ALA A 470 -4.63 -12.30 -13.60
CA ALA A 470 -5.44 -13.12 -14.52
C ALA A 470 -6.52 -13.91 -13.79
N TRP A 471 -6.22 -14.42 -12.59
CA TRP A 471 -7.21 -15.04 -11.71
C TRP A 471 -8.31 -14.03 -11.31
N SER A 472 -7.94 -12.83 -10.84
CA SER A 472 -8.87 -11.73 -10.57
C SER A 472 -9.78 -11.41 -11.76
N MET A 473 -9.21 -11.34 -12.97
CA MET A 473 -9.99 -11.06 -14.19
C MET A 473 -10.86 -12.25 -14.60
N GLY A 474 -10.47 -13.48 -14.30
CA GLY A 474 -11.31 -14.67 -14.44
C GLY A 474 -12.57 -14.58 -13.58
N ASP A 475 -12.43 -14.22 -12.30
CA ASP A 475 -13.58 -14.01 -11.42
C ASP A 475 -14.45 -12.85 -11.88
N ALA A 476 -13.85 -11.78 -12.40
CA ALA A 476 -14.59 -10.67 -13.00
C ALA A 476 -15.41 -11.10 -14.22
N ALA A 477 -14.91 -12.05 -15.01
CA ALA A 477 -15.64 -12.60 -16.15
C ALA A 477 -16.87 -13.42 -15.71
N LEU A 478 -16.69 -14.28 -14.69
CA LEU A 478 -17.77 -15.05 -14.08
C LEU A 478 -18.85 -14.13 -13.49
N ALA A 479 -18.44 -13.08 -12.78
CA ALA A 479 -19.37 -12.09 -12.25
C ALA A 479 -20.10 -11.29 -13.35
N ALA A 480 -19.41 -10.98 -14.46
CA ALA A 480 -19.99 -10.27 -15.59
C ALA A 480 -21.05 -11.11 -16.30
N VAL A 481 -20.78 -12.39 -16.61
CA VAL A 481 -21.77 -13.26 -17.26
C VAL A 481 -22.97 -13.51 -16.36
N ALA A 482 -22.77 -13.74 -15.06
CA ALA A 482 -23.87 -13.88 -14.11
C ALA A 482 -24.78 -12.63 -14.05
N ARG A 483 -24.22 -11.43 -14.22
CA ARG A 483 -25.02 -10.19 -14.36
C ARG A 483 -25.79 -10.15 -15.67
N MET A 484 -25.17 -10.55 -16.78
CA MET A 484 -25.82 -10.61 -18.09
C MET A 484 -26.98 -11.59 -18.11
N ASP A 485 -26.79 -12.78 -17.57
CA ASP A 485 -27.83 -13.82 -17.48
C ASP A 485 -29.01 -13.36 -16.61
N ALA A 486 -28.73 -12.56 -15.58
CA ALA A 486 -29.74 -11.92 -14.75
C ALA A 486 -30.37 -10.65 -15.38
N GLY A 487 -29.96 -10.26 -16.60
CA GLY A 487 -30.46 -9.06 -17.27
C GLY A 487 -30.06 -7.73 -16.61
N ARG A 488 -29.00 -7.72 -15.78
CA ARG A 488 -28.55 -6.54 -15.02
C ARG A 488 -27.30 -5.93 -15.62
N ASP A 489 -27.29 -4.61 -15.80
CA ASP A 489 -26.14 -3.82 -16.26
C ASP A 489 -25.42 -4.43 -17.48
N THR A 490 -26.19 -4.97 -18.44
CA THR A 490 -25.65 -5.81 -19.54
C THR A 490 -24.56 -5.10 -20.36
N GLY A 491 -24.68 -3.78 -20.55
CA GLY A 491 -23.66 -2.96 -21.20
C GLY A 491 -22.34 -2.89 -20.42
N PHE A 492 -22.41 -2.71 -19.10
CA PHE A 492 -21.23 -2.73 -18.22
C PHE A 492 -20.58 -4.12 -18.21
N ALA A 493 -21.38 -5.17 -18.10
CA ALA A 493 -20.89 -6.55 -18.09
C ALA A 493 -20.20 -6.92 -19.41
N ALA A 494 -20.77 -6.54 -20.56
CA ALA A 494 -20.12 -6.71 -21.85
C ALA A 494 -18.79 -5.92 -21.96
N ALA A 495 -18.73 -4.71 -21.41
CA ALA A 495 -17.49 -3.94 -21.33
C ALA A 495 -16.46 -4.58 -20.39
N LYS A 496 -16.91 -5.23 -19.30
CA LYS A 496 -16.04 -5.99 -18.39
C LYS A 496 -15.42 -7.19 -19.11
N LEU A 497 -16.20 -7.98 -19.86
CA LEU A 497 -15.66 -9.11 -20.65
C LEU A 497 -14.62 -8.69 -21.70
N ARG A 498 -14.81 -7.53 -22.35
CA ARG A 498 -13.79 -6.98 -23.26
C ARG A 498 -12.49 -6.59 -22.54
N ARG A 499 -12.60 -6.03 -21.35
CA ARG A 499 -11.43 -5.72 -20.49
C ARG A 499 -10.72 -6.98 -20.01
N VAL A 500 -11.47 -8.02 -19.63
CA VAL A 500 -10.91 -9.35 -19.31
C VAL A 500 -10.09 -9.85 -20.49
N ARG A 501 -10.68 -9.91 -21.69
CA ARG A 501 -9.95 -10.33 -22.88
C ARG A 501 -8.67 -9.52 -23.10
N PHE A 502 -8.73 -8.20 -22.98
CA PHE A 502 -7.56 -7.33 -23.12
C PHE A 502 -6.44 -7.68 -22.12
N TYR A 503 -6.77 -7.95 -20.85
CA TYR A 503 -5.79 -8.35 -19.84
C TYR A 503 -5.06 -9.64 -20.23
N PHE A 504 -5.81 -10.64 -20.71
CA PHE A 504 -5.24 -11.93 -21.14
C PHE A 504 -4.38 -11.78 -22.39
N ASP A 505 -4.70 -10.83 -23.28
CA ASP A 505 -3.97 -10.62 -24.53
C ASP A 505 -2.70 -9.75 -24.34
N HIS A 506 -2.72 -8.83 -23.39
CA HIS A 506 -1.69 -7.78 -23.27
C HIS A 506 -0.93 -7.74 -21.94
N VAL A 507 -1.45 -8.33 -20.87
CA VAL A 507 -0.83 -8.28 -19.53
C VAL A 507 -0.32 -9.65 -19.10
N LEU A 508 -1.16 -10.69 -19.15
CA LEU A 508 -0.79 -12.05 -18.73
C LEU A 508 0.51 -12.57 -19.41
N PRO A 509 0.76 -12.37 -20.72
CA PRO A 509 1.99 -12.88 -21.35
C PRO A 509 3.29 -12.34 -20.74
N MET A 510 3.24 -11.22 -19.99
CA MET A 510 4.41 -10.69 -19.29
C MET A 510 4.80 -11.52 -18.08
N ALA A 511 3.86 -12.24 -17.47
CA ALA A 511 4.18 -13.18 -16.41
C ALA A 511 5.16 -14.25 -16.89
N ASP A 512 4.96 -14.80 -18.10
CA ASP A 512 5.85 -15.81 -18.69
C ASP A 512 7.26 -15.26 -18.94
N ALA A 513 7.36 -14.03 -19.45
CA ALA A 513 8.65 -13.37 -19.67
C ALA A 513 9.39 -13.17 -18.35
N LEU A 514 8.71 -12.66 -17.33
CA LEU A 514 9.28 -12.44 -15.99
C LEU A 514 9.67 -13.75 -15.31
N ALA A 515 8.88 -14.82 -15.47
CA ALA A 515 9.21 -16.14 -14.95
C ALA A 515 10.50 -16.69 -15.58
N ARG A 516 10.70 -16.48 -16.89
CA ARG A 516 11.95 -16.86 -17.58
C ARG A 516 13.14 -16.07 -17.05
N VAL A 517 12.99 -14.77 -16.82
CA VAL A 517 14.06 -13.95 -16.22
C VAL A 517 14.36 -14.41 -14.80
N ALA A 518 13.34 -14.67 -13.97
CA ALA A 518 13.49 -15.14 -12.60
C ALA A 518 14.27 -16.48 -12.52
N THR A 519 13.96 -17.40 -13.43
CA THR A 519 14.55 -18.75 -13.46
C THR A 519 15.87 -18.87 -14.24
N ALA A 520 16.34 -17.78 -14.86
CA ALA A 520 17.67 -17.70 -15.45
C ALA A 520 18.80 -17.75 -14.40
N GLY A 521 18.45 -17.50 -13.13
CA GLY A 521 19.33 -17.64 -11.98
C GLY A 521 20.17 -16.38 -11.68
N ALA A 522 21.01 -16.48 -10.64
CA ALA A 522 21.75 -15.34 -10.08
C ALA A 522 23.11 -15.11 -10.74
N ALA A 523 23.65 -16.08 -11.48
CA ALA A 523 25.03 -16.07 -11.99
C ALA A 523 25.40 -14.77 -12.70
N ALA A 524 24.66 -14.41 -13.76
CA ALA A 524 24.94 -13.19 -14.54
C ALA A 524 24.80 -11.90 -13.71
N THR A 525 23.93 -11.88 -12.71
CA THR A 525 23.76 -10.71 -11.82
C THR A 525 24.94 -10.57 -10.86
N LEU A 526 25.47 -11.70 -10.35
CA LEU A 526 26.57 -11.71 -9.38
C LEU A 526 27.96 -11.64 -10.03
N GLU A 527 28.06 -11.93 -11.33
CA GLU A 527 29.29 -11.74 -12.13
C GLU A 527 29.56 -10.25 -12.44
N LEU A 528 28.57 -9.37 -12.31
CA LEU A 528 28.75 -7.93 -12.50
C LEU A 528 29.55 -7.35 -11.34
N GLU A 529 30.79 -6.97 -11.60
CA GLU A 529 31.65 -6.30 -10.62
C GLU A 529 31.32 -4.80 -10.55
N PRO A 530 31.61 -4.11 -9.44
CA PRO A 530 31.38 -2.66 -9.34
C PRO A 530 32.04 -1.84 -10.47
N GLY A 531 33.19 -2.32 -10.97
CA GLY A 531 33.90 -1.71 -12.10
C GLY A 531 33.19 -1.85 -13.45
N ASP A 532 32.35 -2.86 -13.64
CA ASP A 532 31.56 -3.03 -14.87
C ASP A 532 30.40 -2.02 -14.93
N LEU A 533 29.95 -1.52 -13.77
CA LEU A 533 28.82 -0.61 -13.61
C LEU A 533 29.24 0.86 -13.55
N ALA A 534 30.42 1.13 -12.98
CA ALA A 534 31.05 2.43 -13.01
C ALA A 534 31.74 2.60 -14.37
N GLY A 535 31.03 3.15 -15.36
CA GLY A 535 31.57 3.38 -16.70
C GLY A 535 32.99 3.93 -16.64
N ALA A 536 33.89 3.40 -17.49
CA ALA A 536 35.33 3.67 -17.42
C ALA A 536 35.62 5.16 -17.20
N ALA A 537 36.23 5.48 -16.06
CA ALA A 537 36.72 6.82 -15.74
C ALA A 537 37.94 7.17 -16.60
#